data_AF-A0A257WD28-F1
#
_entry.id   AF-A0A257WD28-F1
#
_cell.length_a   1.000
_cell.length_b   1.000
_cell.length_c   1.000
_cell.angle_alpha   90.00
_cell.angle_beta   90.00
_cell.angle_gamma   90.00
#
_symmetry.space_group_name_H-M   'P 1'
#
loop_
_entity.id
_entity.type
_entity.pdbx_description
1 polymer ?
#
loop_
_entity_poly.entity_id
_entity_poly.type
_entity_poly.pdbx_seq_one_letter_code
_entity_poly.pdbx_strand_id
1 'polypeptide(L)'
;MSKSILYTCFICILLLQGPVAAFAQDLKPDIRRALYHDFVDKQQSMALAADGQADRSYQPTGNEEIDFILTEALVNRVDALQFQFEKDSIYAHPVKVRYIRGLEEILKNLNTDTTRERQAALNLPRVLATYEEFITWDRNNKPLDSLVESLPYAVALPLVRSAAFDLNPSIKTCRQIIIRKYCELNPTQIFFTLRQYPDLPYADSLIKVAAYRYPMSLYDYASASNALSARIRKMEDPLISAIARMAVSGGSGQLYFPFLDNIIKGKVSQREVDAVKNDAEEYYKLLVRTRIDYVERAIAGDTTYGFKALADMLKKKATDTYINVINGLHDQPDAVRFRVLQSLNAQELYYLAVLSDGEIYTSSYVKGVYPLMMAKVNHRPDSLLKLVRFDKFRKFIKMAAGYNTLSDFLGAFPDHNDAQTLMTAFVNGLENGEGLEEGVDVADSYGSI
;
A
#
# COMPACT_ATOMS: atom_id res chain seq x y z
N MET A 1 14.73 17.56 -8.15
CA MET A 1 15.75 18.12 -7.24
C MET A 1 16.86 17.10 -7.07
N SER A 2 18.10 17.54 -7.25
CA SER A 2 19.30 16.71 -7.49
C SER A 2 19.62 15.75 -6.33
N LYS A 3 20.00 14.51 -6.70
CA LYS A 3 20.52 13.44 -5.81
C LYS A 3 21.78 13.86 -5.03
N SER A 4 22.41 14.99 -5.37
CA SER A 4 23.60 15.50 -4.69
C SER A 4 23.34 16.21 -3.36
N ILE A 5 22.10 16.62 -3.05
CA ILE A 5 21.80 17.36 -1.80
C ILE A 5 21.59 16.40 -0.61
N LEU A 6 21.30 15.11 -0.87
CA LEU A 6 21.13 14.12 0.19
C LEU A 6 22.45 13.63 0.80
N TYR A 7 23.57 13.74 0.07
CA TYR A 7 24.89 13.29 0.52
C TYR A 7 25.63 14.35 1.36
N THR A 8 25.39 15.64 1.10
CA THR A 8 26.13 16.71 1.79
C THR A 8 25.72 16.91 3.25
N CYS A 9 24.53 16.45 3.66
CA CYS A 9 24.11 16.49 5.08
C CYS A 9 24.65 15.32 5.91
N PHE A 10 25.24 14.28 5.32
CA PHE A 10 25.74 13.12 6.06
C PHE A 10 27.15 13.34 6.65
N ILE A 11 27.92 14.28 6.10
CA ILE A 11 29.33 14.47 6.44
C ILE A 11 29.55 15.64 7.44
N CYS A 12 28.67 16.65 7.47
CA CYS A 12 28.94 17.88 8.23
C CYS A 12 28.63 17.85 9.75
N ILE A 13 28.10 16.76 10.32
CA ILE A 13 27.81 16.69 11.78
C ILE A 13 28.81 15.78 12.54
N LEU A 14 29.72 15.08 11.86
CA LEU A 14 30.69 14.18 12.52
C LEU A 14 31.98 14.87 13.01
N LEU A 15 32.22 16.14 12.69
CA LEU A 15 33.48 16.84 13.00
C LEU A 15 33.53 17.53 14.39
N LEU A 16 32.59 17.25 15.29
CA LEU A 16 32.59 17.79 16.66
C LEU A 16 32.84 16.73 17.75
N GLN A 17 33.42 15.58 17.40
CA GLN A 17 33.88 14.62 18.40
C GLN A 17 35.36 14.87 18.69
N GLY A 18 35.66 15.31 19.91
CA GLY A 18 37.05 15.38 20.40
C GLY A 18 37.75 14.02 20.31
N PRO A 19 39.09 13.99 20.37
CA PRO A 19 39.86 12.78 20.13
C PRO A 19 39.40 11.65 21.05
N VAL A 20 38.86 10.57 20.47
CA VAL A 20 38.67 9.29 21.15
C VAL A 20 40.06 8.75 21.42
N ALA A 21 40.53 8.93 22.64
CA ALA A 21 41.86 8.51 23.01
C ALA A 21 41.98 6.99 22.91
N ALA A 22 42.99 6.51 22.19
CA ALA A 22 43.35 5.10 22.07
C ALA A 22 43.77 4.55 23.45
N PHE A 23 42.81 4.04 24.23
CA PHE A 23 43.06 3.51 25.58
C PHE A 23 42.33 2.20 25.90
N ALA A 24 41.73 1.54 24.91
CA ALA A 24 40.81 0.44 25.21
C ALA A 24 41.46 -0.96 25.33
N GLN A 25 42.75 -1.12 25.01
CA GLN A 25 43.39 -2.43 24.91
C GLN A 25 43.72 -3.14 26.24
N ASP A 26 43.46 -2.54 27.41
CA ASP A 26 43.82 -3.11 28.72
C ASP A 26 42.74 -2.88 29.81
N LEU A 27 41.45 -2.92 29.44
CA LEU A 27 40.38 -2.85 30.42
C LEU A 27 40.35 -4.14 31.27
N LYS A 28 40.74 -4.02 32.55
CA LYS A 28 40.48 -5.05 33.56
C LYS A 28 39.21 -4.68 34.35
N PRO A 29 38.03 -5.21 34.00
CA PRO A 29 36.80 -4.89 34.71
C PRO A 29 36.80 -5.48 36.13
N ASP A 30 36.05 -4.87 37.05
CA ASP A 30 35.68 -5.49 38.32
C ASP A 30 35.13 -6.90 38.07
N ILE A 31 35.60 -7.88 38.84
CA ILE A 31 35.25 -9.29 38.66
C ILE A 31 33.74 -9.55 38.64
N ARG A 32 32.95 -8.71 39.34
CA ARG A 32 31.48 -8.80 39.34
C ARG A 32 30.85 -8.40 38.02
N ARG A 33 31.57 -7.69 37.16
CA ARG A 33 31.12 -7.20 35.85
C ARG A 33 31.80 -7.84 34.66
N ALA A 34 32.91 -8.56 34.86
CA ALA A 34 33.67 -9.22 33.80
C ALA A 34 32.78 -10.00 32.82
N LEU A 35 31.86 -10.82 33.33
CA LEU A 35 30.94 -11.60 32.48
C LEU A 35 30.11 -10.74 31.51
N TYR A 36 29.70 -9.53 31.91
CA TYR A 36 28.89 -8.67 31.04
C TYR A 36 29.74 -8.01 29.96
N HIS A 37 31.01 -7.71 30.24
CA HIS A 37 31.97 -7.28 29.23
C HIS A 37 32.25 -8.42 28.23
N ASP A 38 32.46 -9.64 28.71
CA ASP A 38 32.65 -10.82 27.85
C ASP A 38 31.47 -11.04 26.88
N PHE A 39 30.24 -10.71 27.30
CA PHE A 39 29.07 -10.77 26.41
C PHE A 39 29.11 -9.71 25.32
N VAL A 40 29.54 -8.49 25.63
CA VAL A 40 29.73 -7.42 24.63
C VAL A 40 30.82 -7.83 23.64
N ASP A 41 31.98 -8.27 24.13
CA ASP A 41 33.13 -8.69 23.31
C ASP A 41 32.76 -9.86 22.38
N LYS A 42 31.93 -10.78 22.88
CA LYS A 42 31.37 -11.86 22.06
C LYS A 42 30.51 -11.34 20.92
N GLN A 43 29.59 -10.40 21.19
CA GLN A 43 28.74 -9.83 20.13
C GLN A 43 29.54 -8.97 19.15
N GLN A 44 30.54 -8.24 19.63
CA GLN A 44 31.47 -7.47 18.81
C GLN A 44 32.27 -8.38 17.87
N SER A 45 32.85 -9.47 18.39
CA SER A 45 33.59 -10.45 17.59
C SER A 45 32.71 -11.13 16.54
N MET A 46 31.44 -11.41 16.87
CA MET A 46 30.47 -11.92 15.89
C MET A 46 30.17 -10.91 14.79
N ALA A 47 30.05 -9.62 15.14
CA ALA A 47 29.79 -8.56 14.17
C ALA A 47 30.97 -8.34 13.21
N LEU A 48 32.21 -8.36 13.73
CA LEU A 48 33.42 -8.25 12.93
C LEU A 48 33.55 -9.42 11.94
N ALA A 49 33.25 -10.64 12.38
CA ALA A 49 33.29 -11.81 11.51
C ALA A 49 32.16 -11.90 10.46
N ALA A 50 31.22 -10.95 10.46
CA ALA A 50 30.01 -11.03 9.62
C ALA A 50 30.27 -10.75 8.13
N ASP A 51 31.42 -10.17 7.78
CA ASP A 51 31.85 -10.01 6.37
C ASP A 51 32.52 -11.27 5.80
N GLY A 52 32.63 -12.34 6.60
CA GLY A 52 33.22 -13.62 6.23
C GLY A 52 34.69 -13.77 6.61
N GLN A 53 35.31 -12.76 7.23
CA GLN A 53 36.68 -12.82 7.73
C GLN A 53 36.71 -12.60 9.25
N ALA A 54 37.27 -13.56 9.99
CA ALA A 54 37.42 -13.45 11.44
C ALA A 54 38.67 -12.64 11.80
N ASP A 55 38.66 -11.34 11.51
CA ASP A 55 39.74 -10.41 11.86
C ASP A 55 39.25 -9.17 12.63
N ARG A 56 40.11 -8.16 12.80
CA ARG A 56 39.76 -6.90 13.48
C ARG A 56 39.29 -5.81 12.51
N SER A 57 38.77 -6.20 11.35
CA SER A 57 38.19 -5.31 10.36
C SER A 57 36.75 -5.74 10.05
N TYR A 58 35.96 -4.81 9.52
CA TYR A 58 34.61 -5.09 9.06
C TYR A 58 34.34 -4.35 7.76
N GLN A 59 34.32 -5.10 6.66
CA GLN A 59 34.28 -4.56 5.29
C GLN A 59 33.05 -5.02 4.49
N PRO A 60 31.82 -4.70 4.95
CA PRO A 60 30.60 -5.23 4.32
C PRO A 60 30.20 -4.50 3.03
N THR A 61 30.78 -3.33 2.72
CA THR A 61 30.32 -2.49 1.60
C THR A 61 31.26 -2.48 0.40
N GLY A 62 32.54 -2.78 0.60
CA GLY A 62 33.58 -2.64 -0.41
C GLY A 62 33.97 -1.18 -0.68
N ASN A 63 33.52 -0.24 0.17
CA ASN A 63 33.93 1.15 0.16
C ASN A 63 34.84 1.39 1.37
N GLU A 64 36.12 1.65 1.10
CA GLU A 64 37.16 1.78 2.13
C GLU A 64 36.81 2.83 3.20
N GLU A 65 36.23 3.97 2.82
CA GLU A 65 35.87 5.03 3.78
C GLU A 65 34.72 4.59 4.70
N ILE A 66 33.68 3.98 4.13
CA ILE A 66 32.53 3.49 4.90
C ILE A 66 32.96 2.35 5.82
N ASP A 67 33.72 1.39 5.28
CA ASP A 67 34.17 0.20 6.00
C ASP A 67 35.15 0.58 7.13
N PHE A 68 36.00 1.59 6.92
CA PHE A 68 36.83 2.18 7.98
C PHE A 68 35.97 2.75 9.11
N ILE A 69 34.96 3.58 8.80
CA ILE A 69 34.07 4.16 9.82
C ILE A 69 33.32 3.07 10.61
N LEU A 70 32.87 2.02 9.92
CA LEU A 70 32.18 0.91 10.57
C LEU A 70 33.11 0.10 11.48
N THR A 71 34.33 -0.15 11.03
CA THR A 71 35.37 -0.82 11.82
C THR A 71 35.72 0.00 13.06
N GLU A 72 35.94 1.31 12.91
CA GLU A 72 36.21 2.22 14.03
C GLU A 72 35.06 2.25 15.06
N ALA A 73 33.82 2.22 14.59
CA ALA A 73 32.66 2.15 15.45
C ALA A 73 32.57 0.80 16.20
N LEU A 74 32.78 -0.32 15.51
CA LEU A 74 32.73 -1.65 16.11
C LEU A 74 33.85 -1.89 17.10
N VAL A 75 35.07 -1.46 16.79
CA VAL A 75 36.26 -1.71 17.61
C VAL A 75 36.41 -0.60 18.64
N ASN A 76 36.80 0.58 18.21
CA ASN A 76 37.25 1.63 19.12
C ASN A 76 36.10 2.23 19.92
N ARG A 77 34.93 2.45 19.31
CA ARG A 77 33.82 3.09 20.02
C ARG A 77 33.15 2.16 21.03
N VAL A 78 32.95 0.89 20.69
CA VAL A 78 32.43 -0.13 21.62
C VAL A 78 33.37 -0.27 22.82
N ASP A 79 34.68 -0.45 22.59
CA ASP A 79 35.64 -0.63 23.69
C ASP A 79 35.75 0.64 24.56
N ALA A 80 35.68 1.83 23.95
CA ALA A 80 35.64 3.10 24.67
C ALA A 80 34.40 3.21 25.58
N LEU A 81 33.24 2.76 25.11
CA LEU A 81 32.02 2.73 25.92
C LEU A 81 32.14 1.78 27.11
N GLN A 82 32.68 0.57 26.88
CA GLN A 82 32.96 -0.39 27.94
C GLN A 82 33.88 0.21 29.00
N PHE A 83 34.97 0.86 28.58
CA PHE A 83 35.91 1.53 29.47
C PHE A 83 35.24 2.68 30.25
N GLN A 84 34.43 3.51 29.57
CA GLN A 84 33.72 4.62 30.19
C GLN A 84 32.76 4.14 31.29
N PHE A 85 31.97 3.09 31.03
CA PHE A 85 31.04 2.55 32.03
C PHE A 85 31.78 1.98 33.23
N GLU A 86 32.91 1.32 33.01
CA GLU A 86 33.70 0.73 34.09
C GLU A 86 34.36 1.80 34.96
N LYS A 87 34.90 2.85 34.34
CA LYS A 87 35.59 3.96 35.04
C LYS A 87 34.68 5.02 35.62
N ASP A 88 33.38 5.04 35.28
CA ASP A 88 32.43 5.98 35.88
C ASP A 88 32.39 5.81 37.40
N SER A 89 32.72 6.86 38.15
CA SER A 89 32.79 6.82 39.62
C SER A 89 31.45 7.07 40.31
N ILE A 90 30.40 7.37 39.55
CA ILE A 90 29.12 7.87 40.03
C ILE A 90 28.08 6.74 40.02
N TYR A 91 28.12 5.86 39.03
CA TYR A 91 27.19 4.74 38.93
C TYR A 91 27.49 3.62 39.93
N ALA A 92 26.44 3.20 40.64
CA ALA A 92 26.45 1.94 41.36
C ALA A 92 26.55 0.75 40.39
N HIS A 93 27.04 -0.39 40.91
CA HIS A 93 27.24 -1.61 40.12
C HIS A 93 26.02 -2.00 39.25
N PRO A 94 24.76 -2.02 39.75
CA PRO A 94 23.60 -2.40 38.93
C PRO A 94 23.35 -1.48 37.73
N VAL A 95 23.65 -0.17 37.87
CA VAL A 95 23.45 0.81 36.79
C VAL A 95 24.52 0.61 35.70
N LYS A 96 25.76 0.35 36.09
CA LYS A 96 26.83 0.00 35.14
C LYS A 96 26.50 -1.26 34.34
N VAL A 97 26.09 -2.33 35.05
CA VAL A 97 25.67 -3.58 34.42
C VAL A 97 24.55 -3.34 33.41
N ARG A 98 23.55 -2.52 33.78
CA ARG A 98 22.44 -2.18 32.89
C ARG A 98 22.90 -1.53 31.58
N TYR A 99 23.83 -0.57 31.62
CA TYR A 99 24.33 0.07 30.39
C TYR A 99 25.28 -0.82 29.58
N ILE A 100 26.08 -1.67 30.23
CA ILE A 100 26.90 -2.68 29.52
C ILE A 100 26.00 -3.66 28.78
N ARG A 101 24.93 -4.15 29.43
CA ARG A 101 23.95 -5.03 28.80
C ARG A 101 23.13 -4.35 27.71
N GLY A 102 22.86 -3.05 27.82
CA GLY A 102 22.25 -2.31 26.72
C GLY A 102 23.13 -2.24 25.47
N LEU A 103 24.44 -2.08 25.66
CA LEU A 103 25.41 -2.15 24.57
C LEU A 103 25.46 -3.55 23.94
N GLU A 104 25.46 -4.60 24.77
CA GLU A 104 25.34 -5.99 24.33
C GLU A 104 24.09 -6.20 23.45
N GLU A 105 22.92 -5.72 23.89
CA GLU A 105 21.66 -5.84 23.14
C GLU A 105 21.69 -5.12 21.79
N ILE A 106 22.31 -3.94 21.72
CA ILE A 106 22.49 -3.20 20.46
C ILE A 106 23.32 -4.02 19.47
N LEU A 107 24.47 -4.56 19.90
CA LEU A 107 25.33 -5.38 19.04
C LEU A 107 24.67 -6.72 18.68
N LYS A 108 23.97 -7.35 19.62
CA LYS A 108 23.20 -8.56 19.35
C LYS A 108 22.13 -8.34 18.29
N ASN A 109 21.40 -7.21 18.35
CA ASN A 109 20.39 -6.89 17.36
C ASN A 109 21.01 -6.70 15.95
N LEU A 110 22.19 -6.09 15.87
CA LEU A 110 22.96 -6.00 14.61
C LEU A 110 23.25 -7.39 14.02
N ASN A 111 23.63 -8.35 14.85
CA ASN A 111 23.98 -9.71 14.44
C ASN A 111 22.80 -10.61 14.01
N THR A 112 21.54 -10.20 14.27
CA THR A 112 20.36 -11.06 14.04
C THR A 112 19.53 -10.71 12.80
N ASP A 113 19.77 -9.57 12.16
CA ASP A 113 18.88 -9.00 11.14
C ASP A 113 19.32 -9.35 9.70
N THR A 114 19.29 -10.65 9.34
CA THR A 114 19.98 -11.27 8.17
C THR A 114 19.61 -10.81 6.75
N THR A 115 18.61 -9.94 6.59
CA THR A 115 18.27 -9.29 5.28
C THR A 115 18.48 -7.77 5.32
N ARG A 116 18.70 -7.21 6.52
CA ARG A 116 18.89 -5.79 6.81
C ARG A 116 20.32 -5.45 7.25
N GLU A 117 21.19 -6.45 7.38
CA GLU A 117 22.55 -6.35 7.95
C GLU A 117 23.33 -5.15 7.41
N ARG A 118 23.31 -4.92 6.08
CA ARG A 118 24.02 -3.77 5.49
C ARG A 118 23.46 -2.43 5.92
N GLN A 119 22.13 -2.24 5.93
CA GLN A 119 21.54 -0.96 6.32
C GLN A 119 21.58 -0.73 7.83
N ALA A 120 21.46 -1.80 8.63
CA ALA A 120 21.62 -1.73 10.08
C ALA A 120 23.06 -1.36 10.45
N ALA A 121 24.05 -2.00 9.83
CA ALA A 121 25.47 -1.69 9.99
C ALA A 121 25.79 -0.22 9.68
N LEU A 122 25.29 0.30 8.56
CA LEU A 122 25.49 1.72 8.18
C LEU A 122 25.02 2.74 9.23
N ASN A 123 24.08 2.35 10.09
CA ASN A 123 23.58 3.22 11.16
C ASN A 123 24.33 3.05 12.48
N LEU A 124 25.15 2.00 12.64
CA LEU A 124 25.81 1.65 13.90
C LEU A 124 26.62 2.82 14.51
N PRO A 125 27.47 3.55 13.77
CA PRO A 125 28.23 4.66 14.36
C PRO A 125 27.31 5.70 14.99
N ARG A 126 26.20 6.01 14.32
CA ARG A 126 25.20 6.96 14.82
C ARG A 126 24.42 6.39 16.00
N VAL A 127 24.06 5.10 15.97
CA VAL A 127 23.40 4.43 17.10
C VAL A 127 24.27 4.48 18.36
N LEU A 128 25.57 4.18 18.25
CA LEU A 128 26.49 4.22 19.39
C LEU A 128 26.67 5.64 19.94
N ALA A 129 26.88 6.63 19.06
CA ALA A 129 26.97 8.03 19.48
C ALA A 129 25.69 8.50 20.19
N THR A 130 24.52 8.13 19.68
CA THR A 130 23.23 8.47 20.31
C THR A 130 22.98 7.65 21.58
N TYR A 131 23.52 6.43 21.72
CA TYR A 131 23.42 5.65 22.96
C TYR A 131 24.05 6.39 24.14
N GLU A 132 25.19 7.05 23.95
CA GLU A 132 25.82 7.90 24.97
C GLU A 132 24.98 9.12 25.34
N GLU A 133 24.33 9.72 24.35
CA GLU A 133 23.40 10.81 24.58
C GLU A 133 22.21 10.32 25.41
N PHE A 134 21.62 9.16 25.08
CA PHE A 134 20.55 8.55 25.87
C PHE A 134 20.99 8.30 27.31
N ILE A 135 22.20 7.76 27.54
CA ILE A 135 22.73 7.55 28.89
C ILE A 135 22.86 8.88 29.63
N THR A 136 23.36 9.92 28.96
CA THR A 136 23.50 11.25 29.55
C THR A 136 22.15 11.83 29.96
N TRP A 137 21.13 11.70 29.12
CA TRP A 137 19.79 12.18 29.41
C TRP A 137 19.11 11.36 30.52
N ASP A 138 19.22 10.02 30.45
CA ASP A 138 18.68 9.09 31.45
C ASP A 138 19.27 9.36 32.83
N ARG A 139 20.59 9.58 32.90
CA ARG A 139 21.30 9.94 34.14
C ARG A 139 20.77 11.20 34.79
N ASN A 140 20.34 12.16 33.98
CA ASN A 140 19.77 13.42 34.47
C ASN A 140 18.25 13.33 34.66
N ASN A 141 17.67 12.12 34.61
CA ASN A 141 16.24 11.86 34.66
C ASN A 141 15.44 12.70 33.64
N LYS A 142 16.06 13.00 32.49
CA LYS A 142 15.41 13.73 31.41
C LYS A 142 14.58 12.77 30.57
N PRO A 143 13.43 13.22 30.04
CA PRO A 143 12.64 12.43 29.12
C PRO A 143 13.39 12.25 27.79
N LEU A 144 13.42 11.03 27.28
CA LEU A 144 14.09 10.62 26.04
C LEU A 144 13.22 10.79 24.78
N ASP A 145 11.94 11.11 24.95
CA ASP A 145 10.95 11.18 23.85
C ASP A 145 11.32 12.20 22.76
N SER A 146 11.79 13.38 23.16
CA SER A 146 12.21 14.43 22.23
C SER A 146 13.42 14.01 21.39
N LEU A 147 14.33 13.25 22.00
CA LEU A 147 15.49 12.70 21.29
C LEU A 147 15.04 11.63 20.29
N VAL A 148 14.21 10.69 20.71
CA VAL A 148 13.60 9.66 19.84
C VAL A 148 12.82 10.29 18.67
N GLU A 149 12.08 11.37 18.92
CA GLU A 149 11.29 12.09 17.92
C GLU A 149 12.17 12.61 16.76
N SER A 150 13.34 13.17 17.08
CA SER A 150 14.28 13.73 16.10
C SER A 150 15.06 12.68 15.28
N LEU A 151 15.11 11.44 15.75
CA LEU A 151 15.94 10.39 15.15
C LEU A 151 15.20 9.63 14.04
N PRO A 152 15.92 9.16 13.00
CA PRO A 152 15.39 8.20 12.05
C PRO A 152 14.99 6.90 12.75
N TYR A 153 13.96 6.21 12.23
CA TYR A 153 13.48 4.94 12.77
C TYR A 153 14.61 3.91 13.00
N ALA A 154 15.49 3.75 12.01
CA ALA A 154 16.58 2.78 12.06
C ALA A 154 17.59 3.05 13.19
N VAL A 155 17.76 4.32 13.59
CA VAL A 155 18.67 4.71 14.68
C VAL A 155 17.96 4.62 16.03
N ALA A 156 16.70 5.06 16.10
CA ALA A 156 15.96 5.13 17.34
C ALA A 156 15.48 3.75 17.84
N LEU A 157 15.13 2.84 16.93
CA LEU A 157 14.61 1.51 17.26
C LEU A 157 15.52 0.69 18.20
N PRO A 158 16.82 0.48 17.90
CA PRO A 158 17.69 -0.32 18.78
C PRO A 158 17.84 0.31 20.16
N LEU A 159 17.86 1.63 20.26
CA LEU A 159 17.98 2.35 21.53
C LEU A 159 16.72 2.19 22.40
N VAL A 160 15.54 2.36 21.81
CA VAL A 160 14.26 2.24 22.54
C VAL A 160 13.93 0.79 22.91
N ARG A 161 14.44 -0.18 22.14
CA ARG A 161 14.31 -1.61 22.45
C ARG A 161 15.25 -2.07 23.57
N SER A 162 16.33 -1.32 23.81
CA SER A 162 17.27 -1.70 24.86
C SER A 162 16.63 -1.58 26.24
N ALA A 163 16.72 -2.64 27.03
CA ALA A 163 16.24 -2.67 28.40
C ALA A 163 17.00 -1.69 29.31
N ALA A 164 18.12 -1.13 28.84
CA ALA A 164 18.91 -0.17 29.59
C ALA A 164 18.12 1.08 30.00
N PHE A 165 17.08 1.45 29.23
CA PHE A 165 16.28 2.66 29.44
C PHE A 165 14.86 2.38 29.96
N ASP A 166 14.56 1.14 30.36
CA ASP A 166 13.21 0.75 30.79
C ASP A 166 12.73 1.46 32.07
N LEU A 167 13.65 1.98 32.87
CA LEU A 167 13.33 2.76 34.06
C LEU A 167 13.13 4.26 33.76
N ASN A 168 13.40 4.72 32.54
CA ASN A 168 13.21 6.10 32.16
C ASN A 168 11.70 6.42 32.10
N PRO A 169 11.24 7.53 32.70
CA PRO A 169 9.80 7.84 32.77
C PRO A 169 9.14 8.00 31.39
N SER A 170 9.87 8.40 30.34
CA SER A 170 9.30 8.60 29.00
C SER A 170 9.42 7.36 28.10
N ILE A 171 9.98 6.23 28.55
CA ILE A 171 10.26 5.09 27.67
C ILE A 171 8.99 4.53 27.01
N LYS A 172 7.84 4.59 27.72
CA LYS A 172 6.54 4.22 27.16
C LYS A 172 6.17 5.10 25.95
N THR A 173 6.37 6.41 26.08
CA THR A 173 6.16 7.38 24.99
C THR A 173 7.13 7.13 23.84
N CYS A 174 8.41 6.87 24.14
CA CYS A 174 9.42 6.50 23.13
C CYS A 174 8.98 5.29 22.30
N ARG A 175 8.48 4.23 22.95
CA ARG A 175 7.96 3.03 22.26
C ARG A 175 6.79 3.36 21.34
N GLN A 176 5.90 4.26 21.76
CA GLN A 176 4.82 4.75 20.90
C GLN A 176 5.39 5.50 19.68
N ILE A 177 6.33 6.44 19.87
CA ILE A 177 6.98 7.15 18.75
C ILE A 177 7.59 6.17 17.73
N ILE A 178 8.27 5.12 18.21
CA ILE A 178 8.81 4.06 17.33
C ILE A 178 7.71 3.37 16.52
N ILE A 179 6.58 3.02 17.15
CA ILE A 179 5.44 2.42 16.45
C ILE A 179 4.89 3.38 15.39
N ARG A 180 4.78 4.68 15.70
CA ARG A 180 4.34 5.69 14.72
C ARG A 180 5.28 5.77 13.52
N LYS A 181 6.59 5.88 13.76
CA LYS A 181 7.63 5.90 12.71
C LYS A 181 7.61 4.61 11.87
N TYR A 182 7.37 3.45 12.48
CA TYR A 182 7.21 2.20 11.75
C TYR A 182 6.03 2.24 10.78
N CYS A 183 4.88 2.74 11.26
CA CYS A 183 3.66 2.91 10.45
C CYS A 183 3.84 3.91 9.30
N GLU A 184 4.58 5.00 9.53
CA GLU A 184 4.93 5.99 8.49
C GLU A 184 5.75 5.36 7.36
N LEU A 185 6.73 4.52 7.70
CA LEU A 185 7.57 3.80 6.73
C LEU A 185 6.86 2.61 6.08
N ASN A 186 5.87 2.03 6.75
CA ASN A 186 5.16 0.83 6.28
C ASN A 186 3.63 1.03 6.33
N PRO A 187 3.05 1.90 5.47
CA PRO A 187 1.63 2.22 5.55
C PRO A 187 0.68 1.02 5.41
N THR A 188 1.10 -0.03 4.69
CA THR A 188 0.35 -1.28 4.54
C THR A 188 0.23 -2.08 5.84
N GLN A 189 1.12 -1.85 6.80
CA GLN A 189 1.17 -2.55 8.10
C GLN A 189 0.40 -1.82 9.21
N ILE A 190 -0.20 -0.66 8.92
CA ILE A 190 -0.89 0.15 9.94
C ILE A 190 -1.97 -0.66 10.65
N PHE A 191 -2.91 -1.27 9.93
CA PHE A 191 -4.00 -2.01 10.56
C PHE A 191 -3.51 -3.23 11.35
N PHE A 192 -2.50 -3.93 10.83
CA PHE A 192 -1.88 -5.05 11.54
C PHE A 192 -1.26 -4.59 12.87
N THR A 193 -0.53 -3.47 12.84
CA THR A 193 0.12 -2.87 14.00
C THR A 193 -0.91 -2.39 15.02
N LEU A 194 -1.96 -1.69 14.58
CA LEU A 194 -3.04 -1.21 15.45
C LEU A 194 -3.84 -2.35 16.08
N ARG A 195 -3.90 -3.52 15.44
CA ARG A 195 -4.53 -4.70 16.05
C ARG A 195 -3.73 -5.20 17.26
N GLN A 196 -2.40 -5.08 17.24
CA GLN A 196 -1.51 -5.42 18.35
C GLN A 196 -1.49 -4.32 19.43
N TYR A 197 -1.65 -3.06 19.01
CA TYR A 197 -1.60 -1.88 19.89
C TYR A 197 -2.86 -1.01 19.71
N PRO A 198 -4.05 -1.49 20.09
CA PRO A 198 -5.32 -0.79 19.82
C PRO A 198 -5.47 0.51 20.62
N ASP A 199 -4.78 0.63 21.75
CA ASP A 199 -4.89 1.74 22.70
C ASP A 199 -3.86 2.86 22.45
N LEU A 200 -3.22 2.89 21.28
CA LEU A 200 -2.30 3.98 20.96
C LEU A 200 -3.03 5.33 21.00
N PRO A 201 -2.42 6.39 21.58
CA PRO A 201 -3.06 7.70 21.68
C PRO A 201 -3.48 8.29 20.33
N TYR A 202 -2.73 8.00 19.27
CA TYR A 202 -2.94 8.49 17.90
C TYR A 202 -3.49 7.40 16.95
N ALA A 203 -4.06 6.31 17.47
CA ALA A 203 -4.58 5.23 16.63
C ALA A 203 -5.63 5.73 15.63
N ASP A 204 -6.54 6.63 16.02
CA ASP A 204 -7.57 7.16 15.12
C ASP A 204 -6.98 7.89 13.91
N SER A 205 -5.90 8.66 14.12
CA SER A 205 -5.17 9.31 13.03
C SER A 205 -4.55 8.27 12.07
N LEU A 206 -3.98 7.19 12.61
CA LEU A 206 -3.43 6.11 11.80
C LEU A 206 -4.52 5.33 11.05
N ILE A 207 -5.66 5.05 11.70
CA ILE A 207 -6.82 4.42 11.04
C ILE A 207 -7.25 5.29 9.87
N LYS A 208 -7.34 6.61 10.05
CA LYS A 208 -7.72 7.54 8.98
C LYS A 208 -6.74 7.50 7.81
N VAL A 209 -5.44 7.61 8.06
CA VAL A 209 -4.43 7.51 7.00
C VAL A 209 -4.54 6.18 6.25
N ALA A 210 -4.68 5.07 6.97
CA ALA A 210 -4.77 3.76 6.34
C ALA A 210 -6.10 3.54 5.59
N ALA A 211 -7.21 4.06 6.10
CA ALA A 211 -8.54 3.91 5.51
C ALA A 211 -8.64 4.56 4.13
N TYR A 212 -8.13 5.78 4.00
CA TYR A 212 -8.16 6.52 2.74
C TYR A 212 -7.23 5.91 1.68
N ARG A 213 -6.19 5.19 2.11
CA ARG A 213 -5.25 4.52 1.20
C ARG A 213 -5.64 3.08 0.87
N TYR A 214 -6.26 2.39 1.82
CA TYR A 214 -6.56 0.95 1.76
C TYR A 214 -7.98 0.66 2.28
N PRO A 215 -9.04 1.14 1.58
CA PRO A 215 -10.41 1.00 2.05
C PRO A 215 -10.88 -0.46 2.15
N MET A 216 -10.38 -1.35 1.28
CA MET A 216 -10.68 -2.78 1.38
C MET A 216 -10.10 -3.39 2.66
N SER A 217 -8.85 -3.05 3.00
CA SER A 217 -8.24 -3.50 4.26
C SER A 217 -9.02 -2.96 5.47
N LEU A 218 -9.50 -1.72 5.43
CA LEU A 218 -10.35 -1.20 6.50
C LEU A 218 -11.59 -2.10 6.71
N TYR A 219 -12.25 -2.53 5.63
CA TYR A 219 -13.40 -3.43 5.71
C TYR A 219 -13.05 -4.76 6.39
N ASP A 220 -11.93 -5.39 6.00
CA ASP A 220 -11.52 -6.68 6.58
C ASP A 220 -11.30 -6.55 8.09
N TYR A 221 -10.60 -5.49 8.52
CA TYR A 221 -10.35 -5.24 9.93
C TYR A 221 -11.61 -4.79 10.69
N ALA A 222 -12.50 -4.04 10.05
CA ALA A 222 -13.78 -3.64 10.62
C ALA A 222 -14.77 -4.81 10.77
N SER A 223 -14.63 -5.86 9.96
CA SER A 223 -15.48 -7.06 10.00
C SER A 223 -15.12 -8.00 11.16
N ALA A 224 -13.88 -7.93 11.65
CA ALA A 224 -13.41 -8.75 12.77
C ALA A 224 -14.12 -8.42 14.10
N SER A 225 -13.96 -9.29 15.10
CA SER A 225 -14.44 -9.06 16.47
C SER A 225 -13.25 -8.87 17.43
N ASN A 226 -12.75 -7.64 17.56
CA ASN A 226 -11.66 -7.29 18.45
C ASN A 226 -11.68 -5.79 18.83
N ALA A 227 -10.73 -5.35 19.67
CA ALA A 227 -10.65 -3.97 20.14
C ALA A 227 -10.49 -2.95 18.99
N LEU A 228 -9.69 -3.28 17.97
CA LEU A 228 -9.49 -2.41 16.81
C LEU A 228 -10.78 -2.25 15.99
N SER A 229 -11.51 -3.34 15.72
CA SER A 229 -12.78 -3.24 14.99
C SER A 229 -13.83 -2.46 15.76
N ALA A 230 -13.90 -2.62 17.09
CA ALA A 230 -14.75 -1.82 17.96
C ALA A 230 -14.39 -0.32 17.91
N ARG A 231 -13.10 0.01 17.82
CA ARG A 231 -12.62 1.39 17.64
C ARG A 231 -13.00 1.96 16.28
N ILE A 232 -12.72 1.24 15.19
CA ILE A 232 -13.08 1.61 13.81
C ILE A 232 -14.58 1.93 13.70
N ARG A 233 -15.44 1.07 14.25
CA ARG A 233 -16.91 1.22 14.18
C ARG A 233 -17.46 2.43 14.93
N LYS A 234 -16.68 3.02 15.85
CA LYS A 234 -17.05 4.23 16.61
C LYS A 234 -16.60 5.53 15.92
N MET A 235 -15.77 5.45 14.88
CA MET A 235 -15.28 6.65 14.21
C MET A 235 -16.37 7.32 13.36
N GLU A 236 -16.45 8.64 13.44
CA GLU A 236 -17.45 9.46 12.73
C GLU A 236 -17.00 9.91 11.33
N ASP A 237 -15.75 9.61 10.95
CA ASP A 237 -15.23 9.95 9.63
C ASP A 237 -16.10 9.32 8.51
N PRO A 238 -16.53 10.07 7.47
CA PRO A 238 -17.53 9.60 6.52
C PRO A 238 -17.16 8.30 5.79
N LEU A 239 -15.90 8.20 5.31
CA LEU A 239 -15.40 7.01 4.61
C LEU A 239 -15.35 5.81 5.58
N ILE A 240 -14.77 6.04 6.76
CA ILE A 240 -14.59 4.98 7.76
C ILE A 240 -15.93 4.47 8.25
N SER A 241 -16.86 5.37 8.57
CA SER A 241 -18.20 5.05 9.04
C SER A 241 -19.01 4.29 7.97
N ALA A 242 -18.92 4.69 6.70
CA ALA A 242 -19.57 3.97 5.60
C ALA A 242 -19.05 2.52 5.47
N ILE A 243 -17.73 2.34 5.46
CA ILE A 243 -17.10 1.02 5.36
C ILE A 243 -17.38 0.17 6.61
N ALA A 244 -17.34 0.77 7.80
CA ALA A 244 -17.65 0.07 9.04
C ALA A 244 -19.10 -0.44 9.08
N ARG A 245 -20.06 0.34 8.56
CA ARG A 245 -21.46 -0.12 8.39
C ARG A 245 -21.56 -1.26 7.39
N MET A 246 -20.82 -1.20 6.27
CA MET A 246 -20.77 -2.30 5.30
C MET A 246 -20.21 -3.58 5.93
N ALA A 247 -19.18 -3.48 6.77
CA ALA A 247 -18.52 -4.61 7.42
C ALA A 247 -19.45 -5.40 8.36
N VAL A 248 -20.47 -4.77 8.93
CA VAL A 248 -21.44 -5.43 9.83
C VAL A 248 -22.71 -5.92 9.12
N SER A 249 -22.81 -5.76 7.79
CA SER A 249 -24.00 -6.09 6.99
C SER A 249 -24.22 -7.59 6.69
N GLY A 250 -23.58 -8.50 7.44
CA GLY A 250 -23.82 -9.94 7.31
C GLY A 250 -23.12 -10.62 6.12
N GLY A 251 -21.95 -10.11 5.70
CA GLY A 251 -21.08 -10.80 4.72
C GLY A 251 -21.25 -10.37 3.25
N SER A 252 -22.17 -9.45 2.94
CA SER A 252 -22.35 -8.91 1.58
C SER A 252 -21.48 -7.68 1.26
N GLY A 253 -20.43 -7.39 2.03
CA GLY A 253 -19.61 -6.19 1.88
C GLY A 253 -19.11 -5.92 0.46
N GLN A 254 -18.68 -6.96 -0.24
CA GLN A 254 -18.23 -6.90 -1.64
C GLN A 254 -19.31 -6.35 -2.57
N LEU A 255 -20.59 -6.53 -2.26
CA LEU A 255 -21.70 -6.02 -3.06
C LEU A 255 -21.94 -4.51 -2.86
N TYR A 256 -21.40 -3.89 -1.81
CA TYR A 256 -21.53 -2.44 -1.61
C TYR A 256 -20.32 -1.67 -2.15
N PHE A 257 -19.14 -2.30 -2.22
CA PHE A 257 -17.90 -1.65 -2.65
C PHE A 257 -17.96 -0.97 -4.02
N PRO A 258 -18.67 -1.53 -5.03
CA PRO A 258 -18.89 -0.84 -6.30
C PRO A 258 -19.52 0.56 -6.17
N PHE A 259 -20.25 0.78 -5.07
CA PHE A 259 -21.03 2.00 -4.81
C PHE A 259 -20.42 2.85 -3.69
N LEU A 260 -19.23 2.50 -3.18
CA LEU A 260 -18.66 3.09 -1.97
C LEU A 260 -18.65 4.62 -2.03
N ASP A 261 -18.16 5.21 -3.12
CA ASP A 261 -18.10 6.66 -3.24
C ASP A 261 -19.50 7.30 -3.29
N ASN A 262 -20.46 6.64 -3.94
CA ASN A 262 -21.84 7.12 -4.01
C ASN A 262 -22.55 7.01 -2.66
N ILE A 263 -22.22 5.99 -1.86
CA ILE A 263 -22.69 5.83 -0.49
C ILE A 263 -22.14 6.95 0.40
N ILE A 264 -20.85 7.27 0.29
CA ILE A 264 -20.22 8.36 1.06
C ILE A 264 -20.85 9.71 0.69
N LYS A 265 -21.10 9.94 -0.61
CA LYS A 265 -21.69 11.19 -1.11
C LYS A 265 -23.22 11.23 -0.98
N GLY A 266 -23.86 10.19 -0.44
CA GLY A 266 -25.32 10.11 -0.27
C GLY A 266 -26.13 10.00 -1.56
N LYS A 267 -25.49 9.72 -2.70
CA LYS A 267 -26.15 9.50 -4.00
C LYS A 267 -26.88 8.16 -4.07
N VAL A 268 -26.39 7.15 -3.36
CA VAL A 268 -26.99 5.82 -3.23
C VAL A 268 -26.91 5.42 -1.77
N SER A 269 -28.01 5.04 -1.16
CA SER A 269 -28.06 4.52 0.21
C SER A 269 -27.78 3.02 0.26
N GLN A 270 -27.35 2.52 1.42
CA GLN A 270 -27.20 1.07 1.62
C GLN A 270 -28.53 0.32 1.43
N ARG A 271 -29.66 0.95 1.79
CA ARG A 271 -31.00 0.37 1.60
C ARG A 271 -31.36 0.21 0.13
N GLU A 272 -30.98 1.16 -0.72
CA GLU A 272 -31.18 1.04 -2.16
C GLU A 272 -30.34 -0.09 -2.75
N VAL A 273 -29.10 -0.27 -2.27
CA VAL A 273 -28.30 -1.45 -2.66
C VAL A 273 -28.93 -2.74 -2.14
N ASP A 274 -29.40 -2.77 -0.90
CA ASP A 274 -30.06 -3.94 -0.30
C ASP A 274 -31.32 -4.38 -1.05
N ALA A 275 -32.08 -3.43 -1.58
CA ALA A 275 -33.30 -3.71 -2.34
C ALA A 275 -33.02 -4.48 -3.64
N VAL A 276 -31.83 -4.29 -4.24
CA VAL A 276 -31.50 -4.89 -5.54
C VAL A 276 -30.38 -5.92 -5.49
N LYS A 277 -29.57 -6.01 -4.41
CA LYS A 277 -28.35 -6.85 -4.38
C LYS A 277 -28.57 -8.35 -4.61
N ASN A 278 -29.79 -8.83 -4.36
CA ASN A 278 -30.18 -10.22 -4.58
C ASN A 278 -30.91 -10.44 -5.92
N ASP A 279 -31.25 -9.38 -6.64
CA ASP A 279 -31.78 -9.41 -8.00
C ASP A 279 -30.63 -9.18 -8.99
N ALA A 280 -30.27 -10.22 -9.75
CA ALA A 280 -29.11 -10.17 -10.63
C ALA A 280 -29.24 -9.11 -11.74
N GLU A 281 -30.46 -8.85 -12.21
CA GLU A 281 -30.73 -7.87 -13.26
C GLU A 281 -30.69 -6.45 -12.68
N GLU A 282 -31.47 -6.17 -11.64
CA GLU A 282 -31.53 -4.82 -11.06
C GLU A 282 -30.18 -4.39 -10.46
N TYR A 283 -29.43 -5.33 -9.88
CA TYR A 283 -28.07 -5.06 -9.43
C TYR A 283 -27.12 -4.74 -10.59
N TYR A 284 -27.22 -5.47 -11.72
CA TYR A 284 -26.42 -5.18 -12.90
C TYR A 284 -26.71 -3.78 -13.46
N LYS A 285 -27.99 -3.41 -13.58
CA LYS A 285 -28.40 -2.05 -14.01
C LYS A 285 -27.85 -0.97 -13.08
N LEU A 286 -27.86 -1.21 -11.76
CA LEU A 286 -27.28 -0.29 -10.78
C LEU A 286 -25.76 -0.14 -10.96
N LEU A 287 -25.04 -1.22 -11.24
CA LEU A 287 -23.60 -1.19 -11.55
C LEU A 287 -23.32 -0.36 -12.81
N VAL A 288 -24.07 -0.59 -13.90
CA VAL A 288 -23.92 0.17 -15.15
C VAL A 288 -24.15 1.66 -14.93
N ARG A 289 -25.24 2.03 -14.25
CA ARG A 289 -25.52 3.44 -13.91
C ARG A 289 -24.40 4.06 -13.09
N THR A 290 -23.85 3.32 -12.13
CA THR A 290 -22.74 3.78 -11.28
C THR A 290 -21.45 3.95 -12.09
N ARG A 291 -21.19 3.05 -13.05
CA ARG A 291 -20.02 3.14 -13.94
C ARG A 291 -20.06 4.41 -14.77
N ILE A 292 -21.21 4.75 -15.35
CA ILE A 292 -21.39 5.97 -16.13
C ILE A 292 -21.18 7.21 -15.25
N ASP A 293 -21.74 7.25 -14.03
CA ASP A 293 -21.51 8.36 -13.08
C ASP A 293 -20.03 8.51 -12.73
N TYR A 294 -19.33 7.40 -12.48
CA TYR A 294 -17.91 7.43 -12.12
C TYR A 294 -17.03 7.86 -13.29
N VAL A 295 -17.32 7.43 -14.51
CA VAL A 295 -16.60 7.85 -15.71
C VAL A 295 -16.80 9.34 -15.95
N GLU A 296 -18.03 9.84 -15.88
CA GLU A 296 -18.33 11.27 -16.04
C GLU A 296 -17.54 12.13 -15.04
N ARG A 297 -17.43 11.65 -13.80
CA ARG A 297 -16.65 12.31 -12.76
C ARG A 297 -15.14 12.21 -12.95
N ALA A 298 -14.64 11.06 -13.42
CA ALA A 298 -13.23 10.88 -13.75
C ALA A 298 -12.80 11.83 -14.87
N ILE A 299 -13.66 12.04 -15.89
CA ILE A 299 -13.44 13.04 -16.96
C ILE A 299 -13.33 14.46 -16.37
N ALA A 300 -14.07 14.76 -15.29
CA ALA A 300 -13.99 16.02 -14.57
C ALA A 300 -12.81 16.12 -13.57
N GLY A 301 -11.93 15.11 -13.52
CA GLY A 301 -10.76 15.07 -12.62
C GLY A 301 -11.06 14.64 -11.18
N ASP A 302 -12.25 14.09 -10.90
CA ASP A 302 -12.62 13.62 -9.57
C ASP A 302 -12.10 12.18 -9.34
N THR A 303 -11.62 11.90 -8.12
CA THR A 303 -11.15 10.57 -7.72
C THR A 303 -12.27 9.83 -7.02
N THR A 304 -12.67 8.66 -7.54
CA THR A 304 -13.77 7.84 -6.99
C THR A 304 -13.24 6.63 -6.24
N TYR A 305 -13.73 6.42 -5.01
CA TYR A 305 -13.48 5.16 -4.30
C TYR A 305 -14.30 4.01 -4.89
N GLY A 306 -13.69 2.83 -4.98
CA GLY A 306 -14.39 1.61 -5.42
C GLY A 306 -14.45 1.42 -6.95
N PHE A 307 -13.81 2.27 -7.75
CA PHE A 307 -13.80 2.16 -9.22
C PHE A 307 -13.34 0.78 -9.72
N LYS A 308 -12.26 0.22 -9.12
CA LYS A 308 -11.78 -1.12 -9.44
C LYS A 308 -12.80 -2.19 -9.04
N ALA A 309 -13.34 -2.13 -7.82
CA ALA A 309 -14.35 -3.09 -7.36
C ALA A 309 -15.62 -3.04 -8.21
N LEU A 310 -16.01 -1.85 -8.69
CA LEU A 310 -17.09 -1.65 -9.64
C LEU A 310 -16.80 -2.32 -10.98
N ALA A 311 -15.62 -2.11 -11.55
CA ALA A 311 -15.22 -2.75 -12.81
C ALA A 311 -15.24 -4.28 -12.71
N ASP A 312 -14.62 -4.83 -11.65
CA ASP A 312 -14.54 -6.27 -11.42
C ASP A 312 -15.95 -6.89 -11.21
N MET A 313 -16.79 -6.25 -10.41
CA MET A 313 -18.17 -6.71 -10.16
C MET A 313 -19.05 -6.59 -11.39
N LEU A 314 -18.93 -5.49 -12.15
CA LEU A 314 -19.69 -5.28 -13.38
C LEU A 314 -19.33 -6.33 -14.43
N LYS A 315 -18.04 -6.63 -14.65
CA LYS A 315 -17.61 -7.72 -15.53
C LYS A 315 -18.17 -9.06 -15.06
N LYS A 316 -18.04 -9.38 -13.77
CA LYS A 316 -18.55 -10.63 -13.21
C LYS A 316 -20.05 -10.79 -13.45
N LYS A 317 -20.85 -9.76 -13.16
CA LYS A 317 -22.31 -9.80 -13.32
C LYS A 317 -22.74 -9.81 -14.79
N ALA A 318 -22.03 -9.10 -15.67
CA ALA A 318 -22.25 -9.21 -17.13
C ALA A 318 -22.08 -10.66 -17.59
N THR A 319 -21.01 -11.31 -17.15
CA THR A 319 -20.64 -12.67 -17.55
C THR A 319 -21.59 -13.72 -16.99
N ASP A 320 -21.76 -13.74 -15.66
CA ASP A 320 -22.52 -14.76 -14.95
C ASP A 320 -24.02 -14.69 -15.29
N THR A 321 -24.59 -13.48 -15.37
CA THR A 321 -26.03 -13.28 -15.53
C THR A 321 -26.47 -13.37 -17.00
N TYR A 322 -25.63 -12.93 -17.95
CA TYR A 322 -26.05 -12.77 -19.34
C TYR A 322 -25.19 -13.58 -20.33
N ILE A 323 -23.87 -13.39 -20.37
CA ILE A 323 -23.00 -14.01 -21.39
C ILE A 323 -23.06 -15.53 -21.32
N ASN A 324 -22.88 -16.10 -20.13
CA ASN A 324 -22.92 -17.55 -19.94
C ASN A 324 -24.29 -18.14 -20.34
N VAL A 325 -25.37 -17.40 -20.09
CA VAL A 325 -26.73 -17.83 -20.46
C VAL A 325 -26.89 -17.84 -21.98
N ILE A 326 -26.56 -16.76 -22.68
CA ILE A 326 -26.77 -16.68 -24.14
C ILE A 326 -25.79 -17.57 -24.92
N ASN A 327 -24.58 -17.80 -24.40
CA ASN A 327 -23.62 -18.77 -24.96
C ASN A 327 -24.10 -20.20 -24.71
N GLY A 328 -24.60 -20.51 -23.51
CA GLY A 328 -25.14 -21.83 -23.17
C GLY A 328 -26.36 -22.22 -24.00
N LEU A 329 -27.15 -21.24 -24.45
CA LEU A 329 -28.32 -21.43 -25.30
C LEU A 329 -28.01 -21.31 -26.81
N HIS A 330 -26.77 -21.57 -27.25
CA HIS A 330 -26.35 -21.35 -28.64
C HIS A 330 -27.09 -22.16 -29.70
N ASP A 331 -27.66 -23.32 -29.32
CA ASP A 331 -28.47 -24.18 -30.20
C ASP A 331 -29.98 -23.84 -30.17
N GLN A 332 -30.40 -22.90 -29.32
CA GLN A 332 -31.81 -22.53 -29.19
C GLN A 332 -32.20 -21.42 -30.19
N PRO A 333 -33.49 -21.33 -30.56
CA PRO A 333 -33.98 -20.21 -31.37
C PRO A 333 -33.72 -18.85 -30.70
N ASP A 334 -33.45 -17.81 -31.50
CA ASP A 334 -33.07 -16.47 -31.03
C ASP A 334 -34.05 -15.88 -30.00
N ALA A 335 -35.36 -16.09 -30.18
CA ALA A 335 -36.39 -15.62 -29.25
C ALA A 335 -36.26 -16.22 -27.84
N VAL A 336 -35.75 -17.46 -27.74
CA VAL A 336 -35.47 -18.12 -26.46
C VAL A 336 -34.08 -17.72 -25.95
N ARG A 337 -33.08 -17.82 -26.83
CA ARG A 337 -31.67 -17.57 -26.52
C ARG A 337 -31.43 -16.17 -25.97
N PHE A 338 -31.99 -15.15 -26.61
CA PHE A 338 -31.74 -13.74 -26.27
C PHE A 338 -32.84 -13.12 -25.41
N ARG A 339 -33.73 -13.93 -24.83
CA ARG A 339 -34.82 -13.45 -23.96
C ARG A 339 -34.29 -12.66 -22.76
N VAL A 340 -33.18 -13.11 -22.17
CA VAL A 340 -32.55 -12.46 -21.00
C VAL A 340 -32.00 -11.06 -21.30
N LEU A 341 -31.78 -10.74 -22.59
CA LEU A 341 -31.27 -9.43 -23.01
C LEU A 341 -32.38 -8.39 -23.22
N GLN A 342 -33.64 -8.80 -23.31
CA GLN A 342 -34.74 -7.92 -23.76
C GLN A 342 -35.04 -6.78 -22.79
N SER A 343 -34.84 -7.04 -21.49
CA SER A 343 -35.03 -6.07 -20.41
C SER A 343 -33.92 -5.01 -20.35
N LEU A 344 -32.79 -5.22 -21.03
CA LEU A 344 -31.66 -4.30 -21.03
C LEU A 344 -31.86 -3.11 -21.98
N ASN A 345 -31.32 -1.96 -21.60
CA ASN A 345 -31.18 -0.78 -22.45
C ASN A 345 -29.85 -0.80 -23.24
N ALA A 346 -29.65 0.20 -24.09
CA ALA A 346 -28.48 0.27 -24.96
C ALA A 346 -27.15 0.39 -24.17
N GLN A 347 -27.12 1.15 -23.07
CA GLN A 347 -25.91 1.29 -22.25
C GLN A 347 -25.54 -0.04 -21.56
N GLU A 348 -26.53 -0.75 -21.02
CA GLU A 348 -26.34 -2.04 -20.38
C GLU A 348 -25.83 -3.10 -21.35
N LEU A 349 -26.36 -3.11 -22.58
CA LEU A 349 -25.89 -3.98 -23.67
C LEU A 349 -24.49 -3.57 -24.16
N TYR A 350 -24.17 -2.28 -24.19
CA TYR A 350 -22.84 -1.79 -24.50
C TYR A 350 -21.79 -2.32 -23.52
N TYR A 351 -22.05 -2.19 -22.21
CA TYR A 351 -21.13 -2.74 -21.20
C TYR A 351 -21.05 -4.27 -21.25
N LEU A 352 -22.16 -4.95 -21.58
CA LEU A 352 -22.15 -6.39 -21.80
C LEU A 352 -21.22 -6.77 -22.97
N ALA A 353 -21.23 -6.00 -24.06
CA ALA A 353 -20.35 -6.20 -25.20
C ALA A 353 -18.88 -5.99 -24.84
N VAL A 354 -18.50 -4.85 -24.26
CA VAL A 354 -17.07 -4.53 -24.04
C VAL A 354 -16.43 -5.29 -22.88
N LEU A 355 -17.21 -5.80 -21.93
CA LEU A 355 -16.69 -6.56 -20.78
C LEU A 355 -16.56 -8.06 -21.03
N SER A 356 -17.06 -8.55 -22.17
CA SER A 356 -17.09 -9.97 -22.53
C SER A 356 -16.10 -10.35 -23.63
N ASP A 357 -15.12 -9.47 -23.92
CA ASP A 357 -14.01 -9.77 -24.83
C ASP A 357 -13.30 -11.07 -24.42
N GLY A 358 -13.12 -11.97 -25.39
CA GLY A 358 -12.58 -13.33 -25.21
C GLY A 358 -13.56 -14.36 -24.65
N GLU A 359 -14.75 -13.98 -24.19
CA GLU A 359 -15.72 -14.88 -23.54
C GLU A 359 -17.04 -15.01 -24.34
N ILE A 360 -17.48 -13.95 -25.01
CA ILE A 360 -18.71 -13.98 -25.83
C ILE A 360 -18.49 -14.75 -27.14
N TYR A 361 -19.42 -15.64 -27.48
CA TYR A 361 -19.39 -16.32 -28.79
C TYR A 361 -19.71 -15.32 -29.92
N THR A 362 -19.06 -15.49 -31.07
CA THR A 362 -19.35 -14.68 -32.27
C THR A 362 -20.85 -14.61 -32.58
N SER A 363 -21.55 -15.75 -32.50
CA SER A 363 -23.00 -15.78 -32.74
C SER A 363 -23.82 -15.05 -31.67
N SER A 364 -23.37 -15.05 -30.41
CA SER A 364 -24.02 -14.32 -29.31
C SER A 364 -23.87 -12.80 -29.48
N TYR A 365 -22.69 -12.35 -29.91
CA TYR A 365 -22.44 -10.94 -30.21
C TYR A 365 -23.26 -10.47 -31.42
N VAL A 366 -23.10 -11.14 -32.56
CA VAL A 366 -23.62 -10.71 -33.86
C VAL A 366 -25.15 -10.84 -33.97
N LYS A 367 -25.76 -11.88 -33.36
CA LYS A 367 -27.21 -12.10 -33.44
C LYS A 367 -28.00 -11.58 -32.23
N GLY A 368 -27.30 -11.31 -31.12
CA GLY A 368 -27.93 -10.93 -29.85
C GLY A 368 -27.54 -9.52 -29.43
N VAL A 369 -26.37 -9.40 -28.81
CA VAL A 369 -25.97 -8.19 -28.07
C VAL A 369 -25.88 -6.97 -28.98
N TYR A 370 -25.12 -7.05 -30.08
CA TYR A 370 -24.92 -5.91 -30.99
C TYR A 370 -26.22 -5.41 -31.64
N PRO A 371 -27.04 -6.26 -32.32
CA PRO A 371 -28.25 -5.77 -32.98
C PRO A 371 -29.29 -5.24 -31.99
N LEU A 372 -29.45 -5.85 -30.81
CA LEU A 372 -30.35 -5.33 -29.78
C LEU A 372 -29.85 -3.97 -29.25
N MET A 373 -28.55 -3.82 -29.02
CA MET A 373 -27.96 -2.56 -28.57
C MET A 373 -28.22 -1.43 -29.57
N MET A 374 -27.97 -1.69 -30.86
CA MET A 374 -28.20 -0.72 -31.93
C MET A 374 -29.69 -0.40 -32.10
N ALA A 375 -30.57 -1.39 -32.04
CA ALA A 375 -32.01 -1.17 -32.08
C ALA A 375 -32.51 -0.30 -30.92
N LYS A 376 -32.02 -0.53 -29.69
CA LYS A 376 -32.42 0.23 -28.48
C LYS A 376 -31.98 1.70 -28.52
N VAL A 377 -31.02 2.06 -29.36
CA VAL A 377 -30.59 3.44 -29.61
C VAL A 377 -31.07 3.96 -30.98
N ASN A 378 -32.05 3.30 -31.60
CA ASN A 378 -32.58 3.67 -32.91
C ASN A 378 -31.50 3.78 -34.00
N HIS A 379 -30.50 2.90 -33.97
CA HIS A 379 -29.35 2.90 -34.87
C HIS A 379 -28.59 4.24 -34.87
N ARG A 380 -28.48 4.89 -33.70
CA ARG A 380 -27.71 6.12 -33.45
C ARG A 380 -26.43 5.84 -32.66
N PRO A 381 -25.36 5.38 -33.31
CA PRO A 381 -24.09 5.05 -32.65
C PRO A 381 -23.44 6.28 -31.98
N ASP A 382 -23.60 7.47 -32.57
CA ASP A 382 -23.17 8.76 -32.01
C ASP A 382 -23.82 9.03 -30.64
N SER A 383 -25.11 8.69 -30.51
CA SER A 383 -25.88 8.87 -29.29
C SER A 383 -25.50 7.82 -28.25
N LEU A 384 -25.25 6.57 -28.66
CA LEU A 384 -24.78 5.50 -27.78
C LEU A 384 -23.48 5.90 -27.08
N LEU A 385 -22.47 6.34 -27.85
CA LEU A 385 -21.17 6.72 -27.31
C LEU A 385 -21.28 7.89 -26.32
N LYS A 386 -22.14 8.88 -26.60
CA LYS A 386 -22.44 9.98 -25.67
C LYS A 386 -23.10 9.49 -24.38
N LEU A 387 -24.03 8.53 -24.46
CA LEU A 387 -24.72 7.96 -23.29
C LEU A 387 -23.76 7.22 -22.35
N VAL A 388 -22.73 6.57 -22.89
CA VAL A 388 -21.70 5.87 -22.10
C VAL A 388 -20.44 6.70 -21.87
N ARG A 389 -20.48 8.01 -22.20
CA ARG A 389 -19.36 8.95 -22.02
C ARG A 389 -18.07 8.51 -22.71
N PHE A 390 -18.20 7.81 -23.84
CA PHE A 390 -17.11 7.18 -24.58
C PHE A 390 -16.28 6.19 -23.73
N ASP A 391 -16.78 5.72 -22.58
CA ASP A 391 -16.08 4.73 -21.78
C ASP A 391 -15.79 3.48 -22.59
N LYS A 392 -14.54 3.00 -22.59
CA LYS A 392 -14.13 1.79 -23.32
C LYS A 392 -14.45 1.80 -24.83
N PHE A 393 -14.56 2.97 -25.47
CA PHE A 393 -14.91 3.03 -26.90
C PHE A 393 -13.88 2.29 -27.78
N ARG A 394 -12.59 2.30 -27.45
CA ARG A 394 -11.57 1.53 -28.18
C ARG A 394 -11.83 0.02 -28.13
N LYS A 395 -12.16 -0.48 -26.94
CA LYS A 395 -12.58 -1.88 -26.73
C LYS A 395 -13.79 -2.23 -27.59
N PHE A 396 -14.77 -1.33 -27.64
CA PHE A 396 -15.94 -1.52 -28.47
C PHE A 396 -15.60 -1.58 -29.97
N ILE A 397 -14.77 -0.65 -30.48
CA ILE A 397 -14.33 -0.64 -31.87
C ILE A 397 -13.57 -1.92 -32.21
N LYS A 398 -12.68 -2.39 -31.34
CA LYS A 398 -12.02 -3.69 -31.48
C LYS A 398 -13.02 -4.83 -31.62
N MET A 399 -13.98 -4.91 -30.71
CA MET A 399 -15.01 -5.96 -30.72
C MET A 399 -15.83 -5.90 -32.01
N ALA A 400 -16.25 -4.71 -32.44
CA ALA A 400 -17.01 -4.52 -33.67
C ALA A 400 -16.19 -4.90 -34.91
N ALA A 401 -14.88 -4.61 -34.94
CA ALA A 401 -13.99 -5.02 -36.02
C ALA A 401 -13.84 -6.54 -36.05
N GLY A 402 -13.49 -7.16 -34.92
CA GLY A 402 -13.26 -8.60 -34.80
C GLY A 402 -14.50 -9.45 -35.10
N TYR A 403 -15.71 -8.92 -34.89
CA TYR A 403 -16.97 -9.59 -35.24
C TYR A 403 -17.60 -9.08 -36.54
N ASN A 404 -16.89 -8.28 -37.33
CA ASN A 404 -17.32 -7.77 -38.63
C ASN A 404 -18.64 -6.97 -38.60
N THR A 405 -18.85 -6.19 -37.54
CA THR A 405 -19.97 -5.24 -37.40
C THR A 405 -19.52 -3.78 -37.43
N LEU A 406 -18.21 -3.50 -37.52
CA LEU A 406 -17.69 -2.13 -37.51
C LEU A 406 -18.20 -1.29 -38.69
N SER A 407 -18.25 -1.85 -39.91
CA SER A 407 -18.75 -1.12 -41.07
C SER A 407 -20.21 -0.72 -40.92
N ASP A 408 -21.05 -1.62 -40.38
CA ASP A 408 -22.45 -1.34 -40.04
C ASP A 408 -22.55 -0.24 -38.97
N PHE A 409 -21.75 -0.33 -37.91
CA PHE A 409 -21.70 0.65 -36.83
C PHE A 409 -21.31 2.05 -37.33
N LEU A 410 -20.23 2.15 -38.10
CA LEU A 410 -19.74 3.43 -38.65
C LEU A 410 -20.69 3.98 -39.71
N GLY A 411 -21.30 3.11 -40.53
CA GLY A 411 -22.26 3.49 -41.56
C GLY A 411 -23.57 4.03 -41.00
N ALA A 412 -23.92 3.69 -39.77
CA ALA A 412 -25.11 4.18 -39.08
C ALA A 412 -24.94 5.59 -38.46
N PHE A 413 -23.73 6.18 -38.51
CA PHE A 413 -23.57 7.57 -38.08
C PHE A 413 -24.36 8.52 -38.99
N PRO A 414 -25.12 9.47 -38.45
CA PRO A 414 -25.81 10.49 -39.25
C PRO A 414 -24.85 11.46 -39.97
N ASP A 415 -23.66 11.70 -39.41
CA ASP A 415 -22.61 12.53 -39.99
C ASP A 415 -21.34 11.68 -40.14
N HIS A 416 -20.86 11.56 -41.37
CA HIS A 416 -19.64 10.81 -41.68
C HIS A 416 -18.39 11.43 -41.03
N ASN A 417 -18.38 12.74 -40.76
CA ASN A 417 -17.28 13.39 -40.07
C ASN A 417 -17.14 12.92 -38.62
N ASP A 418 -18.26 12.64 -37.94
CA ASP A 418 -18.25 12.11 -36.58
C ASP A 418 -17.63 10.70 -36.55
N ALA A 419 -17.97 9.85 -37.52
CA ALA A 419 -17.39 8.52 -37.68
C ALA A 419 -15.87 8.59 -37.97
N GLN A 420 -15.45 9.49 -38.86
CA GLN A 420 -14.03 9.71 -39.16
C GLN A 420 -13.26 10.25 -37.93
N THR A 421 -13.87 11.16 -37.18
CA THR A 421 -13.30 11.71 -35.95
C THR A 421 -13.14 10.63 -34.89
N LEU A 422 -14.13 9.75 -34.73
CA LEU A 422 -14.05 8.60 -33.84
C LEU A 422 -12.89 7.67 -34.22
N MET A 423 -12.74 7.33 -35.51
CA MET A 423 -11.64 6.47 -35.97
C MET A 423 -10.27 7.13 -35.84
N THR A 424 -10.20 8.45 -36.00
CA THR A 424 -8.98 9.23 -35.75
C THR A 424 -8.62 9.20 -34.27
N ALA A 425 -9.60 9.40 -33.39
CA ALA A 425 -9.40 9.26 -31.94
C ALA A 425 -9.03 7.83 -31.55
N PHE A 426 -9.55 6.81 -32.24
CA PHE A 426 -9.25 5.39 -32.01
C PHE A 426 -7.77 5.02 -32.25
N VAL A 427 -7.06 5.68 -33.16
CA VAL A 427 -5.62 5.40 -33.40
C VAL A 427 -4.68 6.35 -32.64
N ASN A 428 -5.18 7.51 -32.20
CA ASN A 428 -4.37 8.54 -31.54
C ASN A 428 -4.54 8.55 -30.01
N GLY A 429 -3.60 9.21 -29.31
CA GLY A 429 -3.71 9.49 -27.87
C GLY A 429 -3.49 8.28 -26.97
N LEU A 430 -2.87 7.21 -27.47
CA LEU A 430 -2.58 5.97 -26.73
C LEU A 430 -1.57 6.20 -25.60
N GLU A 431 -0.74 7.23 -25.71
CA GLU A 431 0.21 7.64 -24.68
C GLU A 431 -0.46 8.24 -23.44
N ASN A 432 -1.75 8.61 -23.53
CA ASN A 432 -2.51 9.22 -22.44
C ASN A 432 -3.42 8.20 -21.70
N GLY A 433 -3.48 6.95 -22.17
CA GLY A 433 -4.30 5.90 -21.57
C GLY A 433 -3.66 5.30 -20.30
N GLU A 434 -4.49 4.86 -19.35
CA GLU A 434 -4.02 4.15 -18.16
C GLU A 434 -3.68 2.69 -18.49
N GLY A 435 -2.46 2.46 -18.97
CA GLY A 435 -1.89 1.12 -19.17
C GLY A 435 -1.86 0.64 -20.63
N LEU A 436 -1.38 -0.60 -20.82
CA LEU A 436 -1.11 -1.16 -22.15
C LEU A 436 -2.36 -1.66 -22.89
N GLU A 437 -3.51 -1.81 -22.21
CA GLU A 437 -4.73 -2.40 -22.78
C GLU A 437 -5.22 -1.65 -24.02
N GLU A 438 -5.26 -0.32 -23.98
CA GLU A 438 -5.73 0.49 -25.12
C GLU A 438 -4.84 0.34 -26.36
N GLY A 439 -3.52 0.26 -26.16
CA GLY A 439 -2.56 0.04 -27.25
C GLY A 439 -2.70 -1.36 -27.87
N VAL A 440 -2.95 -2.38 -27.04
CA VAL A 440 -3.23 -3.75 -27.50
C VAL A 440 -4.54 -3.79 -28.28
N ASP A 441 -5.59 -3.12 -27.80
CA ASP A 441 -6.89 -3.14 -28.49
C ASP A 441 -6.82 -2.50 -29.88
N VAL A 442 -6.04 -1.43 -30.05
CA VAL A 442 -5.78 -0.83 -31.37
C VAL A 442 -4.95 -1.76 -32.25
N ALA A 443 -3.88 -2.35 -31.70
CA ALA A 443 -3.02 -3.28 -32.43
C ALA A 443 -3.79 -4.48 -32.98
N ASP A 444 -4.63 -5.11 -32.16
CA ASP A 444 -5.45 -6.27 -32.54
C ASP A 444 -6.46 -5.93 -33.65
N SER A 445 -6.91 -4.67 -33.72
CA SER A 445 -7.93 -4.23 -34.67
C SER A 445 -7.40 -4.05 -36.09
N TYR A 446 -6.10 -3.79 -36.28
CA TYR A 446 -5.52 -3.59 -37.62
C TYR A 446 -5.64 -4.81 -38.54
N GLY A 447 -5.78 -6.02 -37.99
CA GLY A 447 -6.00 -7.23 -38.79
C GLY A 447 -7.45 -7.39 -39.29
N SER A 448 -8.38 -6.60 -38.76
CA SER A 448 -9.83 -6.72 -39.02
C SER A 448 -10.47 -5.45 -39.60
N ILE A 449 -9.71 -4.35 -39.70
CA ILE A 449 -10.07 -3.09 -40.38
C ILE A 449 -9.31 -3.04 -41.70
#